data_AF-A0A7U9QVA1-F1
#
_entry.id   AF-A0A7U9QVA1-F1
#
_cell.length_a   1.000
_cell.length_b   1.000
_cell.length_c   1.000
_cell.angle_alpha   90.00
_cell.angle_beta   90.00
_cell.angle_gamma   90.00
#
_symmetry.space_group_name_H-M   'P 1'
#
loop_
_entity.id
_entity.type
_entity.pdbx_description
1 polymer ?
#
loop_
_entity_poly.entity_id
_entity_poly.type
_entity_poly.pdbx_seq_one_letter_code
_entity_poly.pdbx_strand_id
1 'polypeptide(L)'
;MKKKKSVQIINDEKMYDYFHGLLEGELDFLRPEKKDIKKGGAWQKSITSYNFEQIYETRNAIYSEDEVCNELCMMDDILHIFQEYFRIPGIDRLLVNNYGVLENDIFLEFDGESGVPKRIREHYKHQYRNVYLGSVLLLQYGFLDAMTECILKSNTIVSSYIKAQTEENEKTIRRLLYQGYFVSAMFHDIGYPLDFFMRKVKQIHKYAPFYKIISSNIKEEFTELRASLAESLLFELIREEEIEKKYNRNDHGCLSALSFLLNFYSSGSIFSLNNEERCMVEVAALAIYKHTDILKNDYMIFEEDPLSYLVRLCDDLQEWERFLLLINEKHNYLKCTECGSIIHSEGRIYKCSCGAKYEKITDIENKKVNYISLCNHLQLDFNEEEEELEIYLEFDYYKQIEILLDDYSAVIKRKKDLDTVKNYLEFQKFMPKIKLRENLSNNPIDLIYDFLEQEGISLEQLKKEETSWNNDGKKKMSEFLETLEKYREKGEREKEFGKKLEGNVFDFGENVEKFVEKYLGQIHSIIKQRSEAEVR
;
A
#
# COMPACT_ATOMS: atom_id res chain seq x y z
N MET A 1 -1.75 16.26 25.45
CA MET A 1 -1.67 14.90 24.87
C MET A 1 -3.05 14.27 24.96
N LYS A 2 -3.73 14.04 23.83
CA LYS A 2 -4.94 13.19 23.79
C LYS A 2 -4.52 11.78 24.22
N LYS A 3 -5.36 11.08 24.98
CA LYS A 3 -5.13 9.66 25.35
C LYS A 3 -4.81 8.87 24.08
N LYS A 4 -3.71 8.13 24.05
CA LYS A 4 -3.47 7.10 23.04
C LYS A 4 -4.67 6.14 23.13
N LYS A 5 -5.43 5.98 22.04
CA LYS A 5 -6.36 4.86 21.98
C LYS A 5 -5.51 3.60 22.04
N SER A 6 -5.83 2.66 22.93
CA SER A 6 -5.04 1.44 23.08
C SER A 6 -4.98 0.69 21.75
N VAL A 7 -6.10 0.64 21.02
CA VAL A 7 -6.20 -0.02 19.71
C VAL A 7 -6.77 0.94 18.66
N GLN A 8 -6.16 0.98 17.47
CA GLN A 8 -6.62 1.75 16.32
C GLN A 8 -6.56 0.92 15.04
N ILE A 9 -7.61 1.04 14.21
CA ILE A 9 -7.70 0.41 12.89
C ILE A 9 -7.31 1.41 11.82
N ILE A 10 -6.49 0.96 10.86
CA ILE A 10 -5.96 1.72 9.72
C ILE A 10 -6.47 1.05 8.44
N ASN A 11 -7.37 1.74 7.75
CA ASN A 11 -7.94 1.35 6.45
C ASN A 11 -8.37 2.61 5.67
N ASP A 12 -8.89 2.45 4.44
CA ASP A 12 -9.24 3.58 3.60
C ASP A 12 -10.44 4.37 4.12
N GLU A 13 -11.45 3.71 4.70
CA GLU A 13 -12.59 4.38 5.34
C GLU A 13 -12.12 5.37 6.42
N LYS A 14 -11.23 4.92 7.31
CA LYS A 14 -10.67 5.76 8.38
C LYS A 14 -9.65 6.77 7.89
N MET A 15 -9.02 6.54 6.74
CA MET A 15 -8.14 7.51 6.09
C MET A 15 -8.92 8.78 5.69
N TYR A 16 -10.10 8.63 5.09
CA TYR A 16 -10.92 9.76 4.68
C TYR A 16 -11.34 10.61 5.89
N ASP A 17 -11.87 9.97 6.93
CA ASP A 17 -12.23 10.63 8.20
C ASP A 17 -11.02 11.35 8.84
N TYR A 18 -9.84 10.75 8.73
CA TYR A 18 -8.62 11.27 9.36
C TYR A 18 -8.15 12.58 8.71
N PHE A 19 -8.10 12.66 7.38
CA PHE A 19 -7.67 13.90 6.71
C PHE A 19 -8.60 15.07 7.00
N HIS A 20 -9.91 14.82 7.06
CA HIS A 20 -10.87 15.82 7.49
C HIS A 20 -10.60 16.26 8.93
N GLY A 21 -10.40 15.29 9.84
CA GLY A 21 -10.10 15.55 11.26
C GLY A 21 -8.78 16.29 11.51
N LEU A 22 -7.77 16.14 10.63
CA LEU A 22 -6.50 16.89 10.75
C LEU A 22 -6.70 18.40 10.71
N LEU A 23 -7.69 18.87 9.94
CA LEU A 23 -8.03 20.29 9.81
C LEU A 23 -8.70 20.87 11.06
N GLU A 24 -9.21 20.02 11.97
CA GLU A 24 -9.88 20.44 13.21
C GLU A 24 -8.91 20.83 14.34
N GLY A 25 -7.65 21.13 14.02
CA GLY A 25 -6.67 21.71 14.94
C GLY A 25 -5.48 20.80 15.29
N GLU A 26 -5.40 19.58 14.76
CA GLU A 26 -4.23 18.70 14.99
C GLU A 26 -2.93 19.26 14.36
N LEU A 27 -3.08 20.13 13.36
CA LEU A 27 -1.99 20.80 12.66
C LEU A 27 -1.64 22.19 13.22
N ASP A 28 -2.22 22.61 14.35
CA ASP A 28 -2.01 23.96 14.91
C ASP A 28 -0.53 24.27 15.21
N PHE A 29 0.27 23.25 15.52
CA PHE A 29 1.72 23.40 15.76
C PHE A 29 2.51 23.78 14.50
N LEU A 30 1.93 23.60 13.31
CA LEU A 30 2.52 24.03 12.04
C LEU A 30 2.28 25.52 11.76
N ARG A 31 1.34 26.18 12.45
CA ARG A 31 1.00 27.58 12.17
C ARG A 31 2.18 28.50 12.50
N PRO A 32 2.63 29.36 11.57
CA PRO A 32 3.69 30.32 11.85
C PRO A 32 3.26 31.29 12.94
N GLU A 33 4.22 31.75 13.75
CA GLU A 33 3.94 32.77 14.77
C GLU A 33 3.48 34.07 14.10
N LYS A 34 2.52 34.77 14.71
CA LYS A 34 1.76 35.92 14.16
C LYS A 34 2.59 37.07 13.54
N LYS A 35 3.92 37.05 13.64
CA LYS A 35 4.83 38.08 13.13
C LYS A 35 5.28 37.90 11.67
N ASP A 36 5.13 36.72 11.08
CA ASP A 36 5.58 36.43 9.69
C ASP A 36 4.47 36.38 8.65
N ILE A 37 3.39 37.15 8.85
CA ILE A 37 2.38 37.34 7.80
C ILE A 37 2.93 38.31 6.75
N LYS A 38 3.93 37.88 5.97
CA LYS A 38 4.03 38.39 4.61
C LYS A 38 2.74 37.96 3.91
N LYS A 39 1.95 38.95 3.51
CA LYS A 39 0.75 38.80 2.68
C LYS A 39 1.14 38.16 1.34
N GLY A 40 1.32 36.85 1.30
CA GLY A 40 1.00 36.06 0.12
C GLY A 40 -0.49 36.20 -0.08
N GLY A 41 -0.91 36.70 -1.24
CA GLY A 41 -2.28 37.11 -1.50
C GLY A 41 -3.27 36.04 -1.06
N ALA A 42 -4.31 36.46 -0.34
CA ALA A 42 -5.49 35.61 -0.22
C ALA A 42 -6.01 35.40 -1.64
N TRP A 43 -5.82 34.21 -2.23
CA TRP A 43 -6.84 33.67 -3.15
C TRP A 43 -6.63 32.30 -3.80
N GLN A 44 -7.79 31.63 -3.89
CA GLN A 44 -8.36 30.88 -5.00
C GLN A 44 -7.46 29.98 -5.83
N LYS A 45 -7.51 28.70 -5.49
CA LYS A 45 -7.92 27.64 -6.42
C LYS A 45 -8.54 26.51 -5.60
N SER A 46 -9.87 26.48 -5.50
CA SER A 46 -10.54 25.25 -5.06
C SER A 46 -10.46 24.21 -6.18
N ILE A 47 -10.85 22.98 -5.89
CA ILE A 47 -11.07 21.94 -6.90
C ILE A 47 -11.80 22.45 -8.18
N THR A 48 -12.63 23.49 -8.09
CA THR A 48 -13.32 24.13 -9.24
C THR A 48 -12.39 24.76 -10.29
N SER A 49 -11.12 24.95 -9.98
CA SER A 49 -10.09 25.41 -10.92
C SER A 49 -9.36 24.27 -11.64
N TYR A 50 -9.61 23.04 -11.20
CA TYR A 50 -9.20 21.80 -11.83
C TYR A 50 -10.40 21.20 -12.58
N ASN A 51 -10.15 20.35 -13.57
CA ASN A 51 -11.22 19.72 -14.34
C ASN A 51 -11.91 18.63 -13.48
N PHE A 52 -12.65 19.06 -12.46
CA PHE A 52 -13.31 18.19 -11.47
C PHE A 52 -14.18 17.13 -12.13
N GLU A 53 -14.95 17.53 -13.15
CA GLU A 53 -15.77 16.62 -13.94
C GLU A 53 -14.90 15.52 -14.56
N GLN A 54 -13.76 15.87 -15.15
CA GLN A 54 -12.84 14.87 -15.71
C GLN A 54 -12.25 13.93 -14.65
N ILE A 55 -11.85 14.45 -13.48
CA ILE A 55 -11.30 13.61 -12.39
C ILE A 55 -12.38 12.65 -11.87
N TYR A 56 -13.59 13.15 -11.66
CA TYR A 56 -14.74 12.35 -11.25
C TYR A 56 -15.03 11.23 -12.26
N GLU A 57 -15.20 11.58 -13.55
CA GLU A 57 -15.50 10.61 -14.61
C GLU A 57 -14.41 9.55 -14.79
N THR A 58 -13.13 9.95 -14.68
CA THR A 58 -12.01 9.01 -14.85
C THR A 58 -11.86 8.05 -13.67
N ARG A 59 -12.24 8.46 -12.46
CA ARG A 59 -12.25 7.58 -11.27
C ARG A 59 -13.49 6.69 -11.21
N ASN A 60 -14.64 7.21 -11.62
CA ASN A 60 -15.91 6.47 -11.68
C ASN A 60 -15.88 5.31 -12.71
N ALA A 61 -14.84 5.26 -13.55
CA ALA A 61 -14.58 4.11 -14.42
C ALA A 61 -14.17 2.83 -13.67
N ILE A 62 -13.60 2.97 -12.46
CA ILE A 62 -13.07 1.85 -11.67
C ILE A 62 -13.75 1.76 -10.29
N TYR A 63 -14.02 2.90 -9.65
CA TYR A 63 -14.53 2.96 -8.29
C TYR A 63 -16.03 3.24 -8.23
N SER A 64 -16.63 2.93 -7.08
CA SER A 64 -18.00 3.32 -6.78
C SER A 64 -18.14 4.83 -6.59
N GLU A 65 -19.35 5.35 -6.78
CA GLU A 65 -19.64 6.78 -6.61
C GLU A 65 -19.26 7.31 -5.22
N ASP A 66 -19.52 6.52 -4.16
CA ASP A 66 -19.18 6.88 -2.78
C ASP A 66 -17.66 6.99 -2.57
N GLU A 67 -16.89 6.04 -3.12
CA GLU A 67 -15.42 6.09 -3.06
C GLU A 67 -14.85 7.29 -3.81
N VAL A 68 -15.37 7.58 -5.01
CA VAL A 68 -14.93 8.74 -5.80
C VAL A 68 -15.18 10.03 -5.03
N CYS A 69 -16.36 10.17 -4.41
CA CYS A 69 -16.69 11.35 -3.59
C CYS A 69 -15.73 11.50 -2.40
N ASN A 70 -15.48 10.43 -1.66
CA ASN A 70 -14.57 10.44 -0.51
C ASN A 70 -13.14 10.84 -0.92
N GLU A 71 -12.64 10.32 -2.04
CA GLU A 71 -11.31 10.70 -2.52
C GLU A 71 -11.23 12.16 -2.97
N LEU A 72 -12.30 12.70 -3.57
CA LEU A 72 -12.34 14.09 -3.98
C LEU A 72 -12.36 15.03 -2.77
N CYS A 73 -13.10 14.69 -1.71
CA CYS A 73 -13.06 15.41 -0.44
C CYS A 73 -11.66 15.39 0.17
N MET A 74 -11.02 14.21 0.24
CA MET A 74 -9.65 14.08 0.74
C MET A 74 -8.64 14.90 -0.06
N MET A 75 -8.79 14.97 -1.39
CA MET A 75 -7.94 15.83 -2.22
C MET A 75 -8.10 17.32 -1.85
N ASP A 76 -9.32 17.78 -1.59
CA ASP A 76 -9.58 19.16 -1.16
C ASP A 76 -8.97 19.42 0.21
N ASP A 77 -9.12 18.48 1.15
CA ASP A 77 -8.52 18.58 2.50
C ASP A 77 -6.99 18.67 2.42
N ILE A 78 -6.34 17.88 1.56
CA ILE A 78 -4.88 17.92 1.40
C ILE A 78 -4.40 19.20 0.71
N LEU A 79 -5.16 19.69 -0.29
CA LEU A 79 -4.91 21.01 -0.87
C LEU A 79 -4.99 22.10 0.20
N HIS A 80 -6.00 22.01 1.09
CA HIS A 80 -6.15 22.92 2.22
C HIS A 80 -4.95 22.82 3.19
N ILE A 81 -4.47 21.62 3.50
CA ILE A 81 -3.26 21.40 4.32
C ILE A 81 -2.05 22.11 3.71
N PHE A 82 -1.79 21.92 2.41
CA PHE A 82 -0.67 22.55 1.73
C PHE A 82 -0.77 24.07 1.70
N GLN A 83 -1.97 24.61 1.49
CA GLN A 83 -2.19 26.05 1.39
C GLN A 83 -2.16 26.74 2.75
N GLU A 84 -2.83 26.19 3.77
CA GLU A 84 -2.98 26.87 5.06
C GLU A 84 -1.80 26.62 6.00
N TYR A 85 -1.26 25.39 6.01
CA TYR A 85 -0.28 24.95 7.01
C TYR A 85 1.13 24.87 6.45
N PHE A 86 1.32 24.42 5.20
CA PHE A 86 2.67 24.20 4.68
C PHE A 86 3.22 25.44 3.96
N ARG A 87 2.39 26.12 3.16
CA ARG A 87 2.67 27.42 2.53
C ARG A 87 3.93 27.47 1.65
N ILE A 88 4.39 26.35 1.09
CA ILE A 88 5.50 26.33 0.13
C ILE A 88 4.96 26.64 -1.28
N PRO A 89 5.36 27.77 -1.90
CA PRO A 89 4.88 28.11 -3.24
C PRO A 89 5.25 27.05 -4.29
N GLY A 90 4.27 26.57 -5.03
CA GLY A 90 4.46 25.66 -6.17
C GLY A 90 4.40 24.17 -5.83
N ILE A 91 4.26 23.79 -4.55
CA ILE A 91 4.11 22.39 -4.14
C ILE A 91 2.77 21.79 -4.59
N ASP A 92 1.73 22.62 -4.56
CA ASP A 92 0.36 22.31 -4.98
C ASP A 92 0.27 21.92 -6.45
N ARG A 93 1.18 22.44 -7.30
CA ARG A 93 1.25 22.08 -8.74
C ARG A 93 1.46 20.59 -8.97
N LEU A 94 2.08 19.88 -8.02
CA LEU A 94 2.36 18.45 -8.12
C LEU A 94 1.16 17.58 -7.71
N LEU A 95 0.20 18.12 -6.94
CA LEU A 95 -1.07 17.45 -6.66
C LEU A 95 -1.99 17.41 -7.90
N VAL A 96 -1.78 18.37 -8.80
CA VAL A 96 -2.58 18.55 -10.01
C VAL A 96 -2.00 17.67 -11.09
N ASN A 97 -2.53 16.45 -11.22
CA ASN A 97 -2.20 15.66 -12.39
C ASN A 97 -3.39 14.79 -12.80
N ASN A 98 -3.48 14.57 -14.12
CA ASN A 98 -4.22 13.47 -14.73
C ASN A 98 -3.62 12.10 -14.32
N TYR A 99 -3.03 12.00 -13.13
CA TYR A 99 -2.39 10.81 -12.62
C TYR A 99 -3.41 9.68 -12.56
N GLY A 100 -4.67 9.94 -12.18
CA GLY A 100 -5.74 8.94 -12.27
C GLY A 100 -5.98 8.40 -13.69
N VAL A 101 -5.86 9.25 -14.72
CA VAL A 101 -6.00 8.81 -16.13
C VAL A 101 -4.84 7.92 -16.54
N LEU A 102 -3.61 8.34 -16.21
CA LEU A 102 -2.40 7.56 -16.48
C LEU A 102 -2.38 6.26 -15.66
N GLU A 103 -2.88 6.31 -14.43
CA GLU A 103 -3.00 5.17 -13.53
C GLU A 103 -3.93 4.13 -14.14
N ASN A 104 -5.08 4.52 -14.69
CA ASN A 104 -5.98 3.60 -15.39
C ASN A 104 -5.28 2.84 -16.53
N ASP A 105 -4.35 3.50 -17.26
CA ASP A 105 -3.55 2.87 -18.31
C ASP A 105 -2.45 1.96 -17.76
N ILE A 106 -1.84 2.33 -16.62
CA ILE A 106 -0.86 1.50 -15.89
C ILE A 106 -1.55 0.27 -15.29
N PHE A 107 -2.78 0.43 -14.81
CA PHE A 107 -3.58 -0.55 -14.08
C PHE A 107 -3.80 -1.87 -14.83
N LEU A 108 -3.83 -1.83 -16.16
CA LEU A 108 -4.01 -3.01 -17.01
C LEU A 108 -2.69 -3.52 -17.61
N GLU A 109 -1.54 -3.17 -17.03
CA GLU A 109 -0.25 -3.55 -17.59
C GLU A 109 0.09 -5.04 -17.40
N PHE A 110 0.58 -5.65 -18.49
CA PHE A 110 1.14 -7.00 -18.52
C PHE A 110 2.65 -6.95 -18.72
N ASP A 111 3.34 -7.94 -18.16
CA ASP A 111 4.73 -8.19 -18.51
C ASP A 111 4.81 -8.72 -19.95
N GLY A 112 5.53 -7.98 -20.81
CA GLY A 112 5.57 -8.27 -22.24
C GLY A 112 6.39 -9.51 -22.62
N GLU A 113 7.18 -10.07 -21.70
CA GLU A 113 8.01 -11.26 -21.95
C GLU A 113 7.35 -12.54 -21.43
N SER A 114 6.77 -12.49 -20.23
CA SER A 114 6.10 -13.62 -19.59
C SER A 114 4.59 -13.67 -19.84
N GLY A 115 3.97 -12.58 -20.30
CA GLY A 115 2.52 -12.46 -20.48
C GLY A 115 1.72 -12.44 -19.17
N VAL A 116 2.41 -12.44 -18.03
CA VAL A 116 1.77 -12.45 -16.70
C VAL A 116 1.30 -11.02 -16.37
N PRO A 117 0.08 -10.84 -15.83
CA PRO A 117 -0.35 -9.54 -15.31
C PRO A 117 0.68 -9.01 -14.32
N LYS A 118 1.02 -7.72 -14.40
CA LYS A 118 1.83 -7.14 -13.34
C LYS A 118 1.00 -7.06 -12.06
N ARG A 119 1.63 -7.37 -10.93
CA ARG A 119 1.06 -7.08 -9.61
C ARG A 119 1.14 -5.56 -9.41
N ILE A 120 0.07 -4.85 -9.73
CA ILE A 120 0.02 -3.38 -9.73
C ILE A 120 -0.49 -2.88 -8.36
N ARG A 121 0.00 -1.72 -7.94
CA ARG A 121 -0.52 -0.93 -6.82
C ARG A 121 -1.23 0.29 -7.41
N GLU A 122 -2.28 0.79 -6.75
CA GLU A 122 -2.83 2.13 -7.04
C GLU A 122 -1.85 3.19 -6.51
N HIS A 123 -0.95 3.67 -7.36
CA HIS A 123 0.14 4.53 -6.89
C HIS A 123 -0.37 5.85 -6.29
N TYR A 124 -1.45 6.44 -6.83
CA TYR A 124 -2.02 7.67 -6.28
C TYR A 124 -2.64 7.45 -4.89
N LYS A 125 -3.43 6.38 -4.72
CA LYS A 125 -4.09 6.06 -3.46
C LYS A 125 -3.07 5.63 -2.41
N HIS A 126 -2.05 4.88 -2.86
CA HIS A 126 -0.89 4.49 -2.07
C HIS A 126 -0.14 5.70 -1.48
N GLN A 127 0.04 6.79 -2.23
CA GLN A 127 0.61 8.03 -1.70
C GLN A 127 -0.20 8.58 -0.51
N TYR A 128 -1.53 8.63 -0.63
CA TYR A 128 -2.41 9.06 0.46
C TYR A 128 -2.36 8.12 1.66
N ARG A 129 -2.33 6.81 1.43
CA ARG A 129 -2.20 5.77 2.46
C ARG A 129 -0.88 5.91 3.24
N ASN A 130 0.24 6.19 2.55
CA ASN A 130 1.53 6.44 3.20
C ASN A 130 1.51 7.73 4.04
N VAL A 131 0.93 8.81 3.51
CA VAL A 131 0.74 10.05 4.28
C VAL A 131 -0.09 9.78 5.54
N TYR A 132 -1.18 9.02 5.41
CA TYR A 132 -2.06 8.68 6.51
C TYR A 132 -1.36 7.88 7.60
N LEU A 133 -0.77 6.73 7.26
CA LEU A 133 -0.10 5.86 8.23
C LEU A 133 1.01 6.62 8.98
N GLY A 134 1.90 7.31 8.27
CA GLY A 134 2.98 8.01 8.95
C GLY A 134 2.50 9.24 9.71
N SER A 135 1.44 9.94 9.29
CA SER A 135 0.88 11.02 10.09
C SER A 135 0.30 10.50 11.41
N VAL A 136 -0.35 9.33 11.40
CA VAL A 136 -0.79 8.66 12.63
C VAL A 136 0.41 8.29 13.51
N LEU A 137 1.45 7.67 12.96
CA LEU A 137 2.65 7.30 13.71
C LEU A 137 3.35 8.54 14.33
N LEU A 138 3.50 9.61 13.54
CA LEU A 138 4.13 10.86 13.95
C LEU A 138 3.35 11.55 15.07
N LEU A 139 2.05 11.73 14.90
CA LEU A 139 1.23 12.55 15.81
C LEU A 139 0.72 11.78 17.03
N GLN A 140 0.53 10.46 16.92
CA GLN A 140 -0.16 9.67 17.94
C GLN A 140 0.74 8.63 18.63
N TYR A 141 1.77 8.12 17.94
CA TYR A 141 2.64 7.06 18.47
C TYR A 141 4.08 7.52 18.79
N GLY A 142 4.33 8.83 18.82
CA GLY A 142 5.58 9.41 19.34
C GLY A 142 6.74 9.42 18.35
N PHE A 143 6.53 9.04 17.09
CA PHE A 143 7.61 9.06 16.09
C PHE A 143 8.12 10.47 15.84
N LEU A 144 7.25 11.49 15.88
CA LEU A 144 7.70 12.86 15.67
C LEU A 144 8.64 13.35 16.79
N ASP A 145 8.39 12.93 18.03
CA ASP A 145 9.27 13.20 19.17
C ASP A 145 10.62 12.48 18.99
N ALA A 146 10.57 11.18 18.66
CA ALA A 146 11.75 10.36 18.40
C ALA A 146 12.64 10.89 17.27
N MET A 147 12.04 11.31 16.15
CA MET A 147 12.77 11.91 15.04
C MET A 147 13.39 13.25 15.44
N THR A 148 12.65 14.08 16.18
CA THR A 148 13.16 15.39 16.66
C THR A 148 14.35 15.20 17.60
N GLU A 149 14.24 14.27 18.56
CA GLU A 149 15.33 13.91 19.46
C GLU A 149 16.54 13.37 18.69
N CYS A 150 16.30 12.49 17.72
CA CYS A 150 17.35 11.96 16.85
C CYS A 150 18.12 13.07 16.14
N ILE A 151 17.44 14.03 15.50
CA ILE A 151 18.10 15.15 14.82
C ILE A 151 18.93 16.00 15.78
N LEU A 152 18.41 16.30 16.97
CA LEU A 152 19.10 17.12 17.96
C LEU A 152 20.36 16.44 18.53
N LYS A 153 20.28 15.13 18.81
CA LYS A 153 21.36 14.38 19.46
C LYS A 153 22.40 13.79 18.50
N SER A 154 22.04 13.57 17.23
CA SER A 154 22.90 12.93 16.24
C SER A 154 23.76 13.95 15.49
N ASN A 155 24.92 13.51 14.99
CA ASN A 155 25.85 14.33 14.19
C ASN A 155 26.05 13.77 12.79
N THR A 156 25.01 13.14 12.24
CA THR A 156 25.00 12.65 10.86
C THR A 156 24.94 13.84 9.92
N ILE A 157 25.22 13.61 8.63
CA ILE A 157 25.23 14.71 7.65
C ILE A 157 23.83 15.33 7.54
N VAL A 158 22.78 14.50 7.49
CA VAL A 158 21.38 14.96 7.44
C VAL A 158 21.00 15.71 8.72
N SER A 159 21.31 15.18 9.91
CA SER A 159 21.04 15.87 11.17
C SER A 159 21.77 17.20 11.27
N SER A 160 23.03 17.25 10.86
CA SER A 160 23.84 18.48 10.90
C SER A 160 23.30 19.53 9.92
N TYR A 161 22.88 19.12 8.73
CA TYR A 161 22.24 19.99 7.76
C TYR A 161 20.94 20.59 8.32
N ILE A 162 20.03 19.76 8.83
CA ILE A 162 18.76 20.24 9.40
C ILE A 162 19.03 21.20 10.56
N LYS A 163 19.90 20.83 11.50
CA LYS A 163 20.29 21.68 12.64
C LYS A 163 20.81 23.05 12.20
N ALA A 164 21.66 23.09 11.17
CA ALA A 164 22.20 24.33 10.64
C ALA A 164 21.12 25.22 10.00
N GLN A 165 20.17 24.62 9.27
CA GLN A 165 19.09 25.38 8.61
C GLN A 165 18.00 25.87 9.58
N THR A 166 17.82 25.17 10.71
CA THR A 166 16.78 25.49 11.70
C THR A 166 17.33 26.17 12.96
N GLU A 167 18.62 26.52 12.98
CA GLU A 167 19.32 27.07 14.15
C GLU A 167 19.14 26.20 15.42
N GLU A 168 19.07 24.88 15.25
CA GLU A 168 18.80 23.91 16.32
C GLU A 168 17.48 24.14 17.10
N ASN A 169 16.55 24.92 16.55
CA ASN A 169 15.26 25.17 17.18
C ASN A 169 14.36 23.93 17.11
N GLU A 170 14.10 23.30 18.26
CA GLU A 170 13.27 22.09 18.38
C GLU A 170 11.89 22.22 17.72
N LYS A 171 11.20 23.35 17.90
CA LYS A 171 9.87 23.60 17.34
C LYS A 171 9.93 23.67 15.81
N THR A 172 10.95 24.34 15.26
CA THR A 172 11.18 24.41 13.81
C THR A 172 11.53 23.03 13.25
N ILE A 173 12.43 22.28 13.89
CA ILE A 173 12.80 20.91 13.48
C ILE A 173 11.56 20.03 13.44
N ARG A 174 10.75 20.06 14.50
CA ARG A 174 9.51 19.30 14.57
C ARG A 174 8.57 19.62 13.40
N ARG A 175 8.38 20.91 13.10
CA ARG A 175 7.54 21.35 11.97
C ARG A 175 8.10 20.84 10.64
N LEU A 176 9.41 20.99 10.43
CA LEU A 176 10.11 20.56 9.22
C LEU A 176 10.03 19.05 9.01
N LEU A 177 10.18 18.24 10.07
CA LEU A 177 10.12 16.78 9.97
C LEU A 177 8.71 16.30 9.61
N TYR A 178 7.66 16.86 10.22
CA TYR A 178 6.28 16.51 9.86
C TYR A 178 5.96 16.92 8.41
N GLN A 179 6.28 18.16 8.03
CA GLN A 179 6.07 18.65 6.66
C GLN A 179 6.87 17.83 5.65
N GLY A 180 8.15 17.60 5.92
CA GLY A 180 9.04 16.84 5.04
C GLY A 180 8.58 15.39 4.88
N TYR A 181 8.12 14.73 5.95
CA TYR A 181 7.49 13.40 5.84
C TYR A 181 6.23 13.45 4.97
N PHE A 182 5.30 14.35 5.27
CA PHE A 182 4.03 14.44 4.54
C PHE A 182 4.28 14.70 3.04
N VAL A 183 5.17 15.63 2.71
CA VAL A 183 5.54 15.95 1.32
C VAL A 183 6.23 14.78 0.64
N SER A 184 7.20 14.15 1.29
CA SER A 184 7.90 12.99 0.72
C SER A 184 6.95 11.81 0.51
N ALA A 185 6.11 11.47 1.49
CA ALA A 185 5.11 10.42 1.37
C ALA A 185 4.06 10.73 0.28
N MET A 186 3.64 11.98 0.12
CA MET A 186 2.70 12.37 -0.93
C MET A 186 3.31 12.24 -2.34
N PHE A 187 4.62 12.49 -2.48
CA PHE A 187 5.25 12.59 -3.80
C PHE A 187 6.30 11.52 -4.12
N HIS A 188 6.48 10.50 -3.28
CA HIS A 188 7.50 9.47 -3.49
C HIS A 188 7.33 8.70 -4.80
N ASP A 189 6.09 8.57 -5.29
CA ASP A 189 5.74 7.77 -6.47
C ASP A 189 5.38 8.58 -7.73
N ILE A 190 5.57 9.91 -7.75
CA ILE A 190 5.21 10.73 -8.92
C ILE A 190 6.02 10.42 -10.20
N GLY A 191 7.13 9.69 -10.07
CA GLY A 191 7.99 9.24 -11.16
C GLY A 191 7.48 7.97 -11.87
N TYR A 192 6.49 7.25 -11.32
CA TYR A 192 5.97 6.03 -11.93
C TYR A 192 5.44 6.21 -13.36
N PRO A 193 4.67 7.27 -13.69
CA PRO A 193 4.21 7.51 -15.05
C PRO A 193 5.37 7.70 -16.03
N LEU A 194 6.48 8.30 -15.58
CA LEU A 194 7.68 8.46 -16.40
C LEU A 194 8.36 7.11 -16.65
N ASP A 195 8.48 6.24 -15.62
CA ASP A 195 8.99 4.88 -15.83
C ASP A 195 8.09 4.11 -16.82
N PHE A 196 6.77 4.14 -16.63
CA PHE A 196 5.82 3.51 -17.54
C PHE A 196 5.98 3.99 -18.98
N PHE A 197 5.99 5.32 -19.18
CA PHE A 197 6.20 5.93 -20.50
C PHE A 197 7.49 5.44 -21.14
N MET A 198 8.61 5.47 -20.41
CA MET A 198 9.91 5.03 -20.91
C MET A 198 9.92 3.56 -21.30
N ARG A 199 9.23 2.69 -20.55
CA ARG A 199 9.08 1.27 -20.88
C ARG A 199 8.28 1.08 -22.18
N LYS A 200 7.18 1.82 -22.37
CA LYS A 200 6.38 1.77 -23.60
C LYS A 200 7.14 2.30 -24.82
N VAL A 201 7.87 3.40 -24.69
CA VAL A 201 8.70 3.91 -25.79
C VAL A 201 9.77 2.89 -26.21
N LYS A 202 10.43 2.23 -25.24
CA LYS A 202 11.37 1.14 -25.53
C LYS A 202 10.70 0.00 -26.30
N GLN A 203 9.48 -0.39 -25.94
CA GLN A 203 8.71 -1.42 -26.67
C GLN A 203 8.37 -0.98 -28.10
N ILE A 204 7.91 0.25 -28.30
CA ILE A 204 7.61 0.82 -29.62
C ILE A 204 8.87 0.83 -30.50
N HIS A 205 10.01 1.26 -29.96
CA HIS A 205 11.28 1.26 -30.68
C HIS A 205 11.80 -0.14 -31.03
N LYS A 206 11.50 -1.16 -30.21
CA LYS A 206 11.77 -2.57 -30.54
C LYS A 206 10.89 -3.05 -31.69
N TYR A 207 9.61 -2.70 -31.69
CA TYR A 207 8.66 -3.08 -32.75
C TYR A 207 8.97 -2.39 -34.08
N ALA A 208 9.19 -1.07 -34.06
CA ALA A 208 9.41 -0.26 -35.25
C ALA A 208 10.55 0.75 -35.01
N PRO A 209 11.80 0.35 -35.30
CA PRO A 209 12.98 1.18 -35.09
C PRO A 209 12.97 2.53 -35.83
N PHE A 210 12.17 2.64 -36.89
CA PHE A 210 11.99 3.88 -37.66
C PHE A 210 11.07 4.90 -36.98
N TYR A 211 10.37 4.58 -35.88
CA TYR A 211 9.62 5.59 -35.11
C TYR A 211 10.48 6.55 -34.30
N LYS A 212 11.81 6.36 -34.30
CA LYS A 212 12.79 7.34 -33.79
C LYS A 212 12.75 8.70 -34.51
N ILE A 213 11.95 8.85 -35.57
CA ILE A 213 11.76 10.09 -36.32
C ILE A 213 11.06 11.19 -35.47
N ILE A 214 10.23 10.83 -34.48
CA ILE A 214 9.39 11.81 -33.75
C ILE A 214 10.09 12.38 -32.50
N SER A 215 11.08 11.68 -31.94
CA SER A 215 11.92 12.19 -30.85
C SER A 215 13.23 11.42 -30.80
N SER A 216 14.37 12.08 -31.05
CA SER A 216 15.69 11.50 -30.83
C SER A 216 16.02 11.41 -29.33
N ASN A 217 15.51 12.35 -28.52
CA ASN A 217 15.73 12.42 -27.07
C ASN A 217 14.39 12.27 -26.34
N ILE A 218 14.05 11.03 -25.98
CA ILE A 218 12.86 10.71 -25.17
C ILE A 218 13.04 11.19 -23.73
N LYS A 219 14.29 11.33 -23.32
CA LYS A 219 14.74 11.60 -21.96
C LYS A 219 15.78 12.72 -22.01
N GLU A 220 15.71 13.63 -21.06
CA GLU A 220 16.72 14.67 -20.89
C GLU A 220 18.09 14.06 -20.61
N GLU A 221 19.15 14.68 -21.10
CA GLU A 221 20.50 14.17 -20.85
C GLU A 221 20.85 14.38 -19.37
N PHE A 222 21.45 13.38 -18.73
CA PHE A 222 21.77 13.47 -17.29
C PHE A 222 22.67 14.68 -16.98
N THR A 223 23.53 15.07 -17.92
CA THR A 223 24.38 16.26 -17.80
C THR A 223 23.60 17.57 -17.69
N GLU A 224 22.45 17.68 -18.36
CA GLU A 224 21.58 18.87 -18.30
C GLU A 224 20.88 18.93 -16.93
N LEU A 225 20.30 17.81 -16.50
CA LEU A 225 19.71 17.67 -15.16
C LEU A 225 20.69 18.01 -14.05
N ARG A 226 21.92 17.47 -14.16
CA ARG A 226 23.00 17.73 -13.22
C ARG A 226 23.34 19.21 -13.16
N ALA A 227 23.38 19.90 -14.31
CA ALA A 227 23.66 21.33 -14.33
C ALA A 227 22.56 22.13 -13.61
N SER A 228 21.30 21.73 -13.74
CA SER A 228 20.15 22.40 -13.08
C SER A 228 20.03 22.10 -11.59
N LEU A 229 20.52 20.94 -11.13
CA LEU A 229 20.32 20.44 -9.77
C LEU A 229 21.62 20.35 -8.95
N ALA A 230 22.74 20.86 -9.46
CA ALA A 230 24.05 20.77 -8.81
C ALA A 230 24.09 21.35 -7.39
N GLU A 231 23.25 22.35 -7.10
CA GLU A 231 23.14 22.99 -5.77
C GLU A 231 22.08 22.35 -4.86
N SER A 232 21.47 21.23 -5.26
CA SER A 232 20.52 20.49 -4.43
C SER A 232 21.24 19.59 -3.45
N LEU A 233 20.66 19.41 -2.26
CA LEU A 233 21.21 18.55 -1.21
C LEU A 233 21.42 17.12 -1.72
N LEU A 234 20.55 16.63 -2.59
CA LEU A 234 20.67 15.31 -3.18
C LEU A 234 22.00 15.13 -3.93
N PHE A 235 22.39 16.11 -4.76
CA PHE A 235 23.63 16.07 -5.53
C PHE A 235 24.87 16.42 -4.68
N GLU A 236 24.70 17.10 -3.55
CA GLU A 236 25.77 17.31 -2.58
C GLU A 236 26.10 16.05 -1.77
N LEU A 237 25.07 15.26 -1.41
CA LEU A 237 25.22 14.11 -0.51
C LEU A 237 25.44 12.78 -1.22
N ILE A 238 24.79 12.58 -2.36
CA ILE A 238 24.85 11.32 -3.11
C ILE A 238 25.80 11.49 -4.28
N ARG A 239 26.65 10.48 -4.49
CA ARG A 239 27.63 10.51 -5.59
C ARG A 239 26.91 10.59 -6.93
N GLU A 240 27.37 11.47 -7.82
CA GLU A 240 26.75 11.69 -9.14
C GLU A 240 26.59 10.37 -9.91
N GLU A 241 27.56 9.45 -9.84
CA GLU A 241 27.50 8.17 -10.54
C GLU A 241 26.37 7.25 -10.02
N GLU A 242 26.01 7.38 -8.74
CA GLU A 242 24.91 6.61 -8.14
C GLU A 242 23.54 7.15 -8.59
N ILE A 243 23.39 8.48 -8.63
CA ILE A 243 22.20 9.14 -9.16
C ILE A 243 22.06 8.80 -10.65
N GLU A 244 23.12 8.94 -11.44
CA GLU A 244 23.12 8.61 -12.87
C GLU A 244 22.73 7.15 -13.13
N LYS A 245 23.27 6.22 -12.34
CA LYS A 245 22.95 4.80 -12.44
C LYS A 245 21.47 4.52 -12.19
N LYS A 246 20.88 5.12 -11.14
CA LYS A 246 19.43 4.99 -10.87
C LYS A 246 18.60 5.64 -11.98
N TYR A 247 18.99 6.83 -12.40
CA TYR A 247 18.36 7.56 -13.49
C TYR A 247 18.30 6.70 -14.76
N ASN A 248 19.44 6.17 -15.22
CA ASN A 248 19.54 5.36 -16.43
C ASN A 248 18.75 4.03 -16.36
N ARG A 249 18.48 3.55 -15.14
CA ARG A 249 17.62 2.39 -14.89
C ARG A 249 16.13 2.73 -14.84
N ASN A 250 15.77 4.01 -14.93
CA ASN A 250 14.41 4.52 -14.72
C ASN A 250 13.85 4.13 -13.36
N ASP A 251 14.70 4.16 -12.33
CA ASP A 251 14.25 3.97 -10.95
C ASP A 251 13.21 5.03 -10.58
N HIS A 252 12.00 4.60 -10.15
CA HIS A 252 10.89 5.53 -9.93
C HIS A 252 11.18 6.51 -8.80
N GLY A 253 11.83 6.10 -7.70
CA GLY A 253 12.22 7.02 -6.62
C GLY A 253 13.22 8.07 -7.08
N CYS A 254 14.19 7.69 -7.91
CA CYS A 254 15.08 8.66 -8.55
C CYS A 254 14.33 9.63 -9.48
N LEU A 255 13.42 9.12 -10.32
CA LEU A 255 12.63 9.96 -11.22
C LEU A 255 11.68 10.90 -10.44
N SER A 256 11.08 10.42 -9.35
CA SER A 256 10.24 11.21 -8.45
C SER A 256 11.03 12.34 -7.80
N ALA A 257 12.20 12.04 -7.22
CA ALA A 257 13.03 13.04 -6.54
C ALA A 257 13.51 14.13 -7.49
N LEU A 258 13.98 13.74 -8.69
CA LEU A 258 14.42 14.69 -9.71
C LEU A 258 13.25 15.55 -10.21
N SER A 259 12.09 14.95 -10.50
CA SER A 259 10.90 15.70 -10.94
C SER A 259 10.42 16.68 -9.86
N PHE A 260 10.44 16.24 -8.61
CA PHE A 260 10.10 17.07 -7.45
C PHE A 260 11.05 18.26 -7.32
N LEU A 261 12.37 18.05 -7.39
CA LEU A 261 13.35 19.15 -7.33
C LEU A 261 13.23 20.09 -8.53
N LEU A 262 13.06 19.56 -9.75
CA LEU A 262 12.94 20.36 -10.97
C LEU A 262 11.74 21.32 -10.92
N ASN A 263 10.65 20.95 -10.25
CA ASN A 263 9.50 21.86 -10.04
C ASN A 263 9.93 23.18 -9.36
N PHE A 264 10.89 23.11 -8.44
CA PHE A 264 11.40 24.27 -7.71
C PHE A 264 12.63 24.91 -8.37
N TYR A 265 13.61 24.11 -8.79
CA TYR A 265 14.86 24.61 -9.39
C TYR A 265 14.65 25.19 -10.78
N SER A 266 13.89 24.53 -11.66
CA SER A 266 13.68 24.99 -13.04
C SER A 266 12.84 26.26 -13.13
N SER A 267 11.94 26.46 -12.16
CA SER A 267 11.14 27.68 -12.05
C SER A 267 11.88 28.81 -11.31
N GLY A 268 13.04 28.52 -10.72
CA GLY A 268 13.78 29.43 -9.84
C GLY A 268 13.11 29.71 -8.50
N SER A 269 11.97 29.07 -8.20
CA SER A 269 11.22 29.32 -6.96
C SER A 269 11.99 28.88 -5.71
N ILE A 270 12.88 27.88 -5.84
CA ILE A 270 13.72 27.40 -4.74
C ILE A 270 14.53 28.54 -4.07
N PHE A 271 15.00 29.51 -4.85
CA PHE A 271 15.83 30.63 -4.36
C PHE A 271 15.02 31.73 -3.68
N SER A 272 13.68 31.67 -3.77
CA SER A 272 12.78 32.59 -3.07
C SER A 272 12.30 32.06 -1.71
N LEU A 273 12.55 30.78 -1.44
CA LEU A 273 12.22 30.14 -0.17
C LEU A 273 13.19 30.59 0.93
N ASN A 274 12.70 30.65 2.17
CA ASN A 274 13.58 30.82 3.33
C ASN A 274 14.36 29.52 3.64
N ASN A 275 15.32 29.58 4.57
CA ASN A 275 16.18 28.44 4.90
C ASN A 275 15.38 27.20 5.37
N GLU A 276 14.34 27.40 6.18
CA GLU A 276 13.51 26.31 6.72
C GLU A 276 12.67 25.65 5.62
N GLU A 277 12.06 26.45 4.75
CA GLU A 277 11.27 26.02 3.59
C GLU A 277 12.14 25.26 2.58
N ARG A 278 13.31 25.83 2.22
CA ARG A 278 14.27 25.17 1.34
C ARG A 278 14.76 23.86 1.95
N CYS A 279 15.11 23.87 3.24
CA CYS A 279 15.54 22.67 3.94
C CYS A 279 14.48 21.56 3.86
N MET A 280 13.20 21.87 4.10
CA MET A 280 12.09 20.93 3.96
C MET A 280 12.01 20.32 2.56
N VAL A 281 12.09 21.14 1.49
CA VAL A 281 12.07 20.66 0.10
C VAL A 281 13.25 19.71 -0.16
N GLU A 282 14.45 20.11 0.23
CA GLU A 282 15.68 19.35 0.00
C GLU A 282 15.68 17.99 0.74
N VAL A 283 15.28 17.96 2.01
CA VAL A 283 15.22 16.69 2.76
C VAL A 283 14.08 15.79 2.30
N ALA A 284 12.94 16.35 1.86
CA ALA A 284 11.87 15.59 1.25
C ALA A 284 12.33 14.91 -0.05
N ALA A 285 13.05 15.64 -0.92
CA ALA A 285 13.63 15.09 -2.13
C ALA A 285 14.63 13.95 -1.85
N LEU A 286 15.46 14.11 -0.82
CA LEU A 286 16.40 13.07 -0.39
C LEU A 286 15.66 11.79 0.05
N ALA A 287 14.60 11.92 0.84
CA ALA A 287 13.79 10.78 1.26
C ALA A 287 13.04 10.11 0.12
N ILE A 288 12.48 10.90 -0.81
CA ILE A 288 11.92 10.39 -2.06
C ILE A 288 12.98 9.62 -2.85
N TYR A 289 14.23 10.07 -2.91
CA TYR A 289 15.27 9.34 -3.62
C TYR A 289 15.63 8.01 -2.93
N LYS A 290 15.75 8.04 -1.61
CA LYS A 290 16.23 6.92 -0.79
C LYS A 290 15.20 5.82 -0.59
N HIS A 291 13.90 6.09 -0.75
CA HIS A 291 12.88 5.06 -0.54
C HIS A 291 13.01 3.86 -1.51
N THR A 292 13.74 3.97 -2.62
CA THR A 292 14.02 2.85 -3.54
C THR A 292 15.46 2.34 -3.46
N ASP A 293 16.24 2.75 -2.45
CA ASP A 293 17.62 2.30 -2.33
C ASP A 293 17.71 0.77 -2.18
N ILE A 294 18.65 0.19 -2.93
CA ILE A 294 19.03 -1.21 -2.75
C ILE A 294 19.93 -1.28 -1.53
N LEU A 295 19.39 -1.75 -0.42
CA LEU A 295 20.11 -1.87 0.85
C LEU A 295 21.10 -3.04 0.76
N LYS A 296 22.40 -2.75 0.71
CA LYS A 296 23.45 -3.79 0.59
C LYS A 296 23.54 -4.73 1.79
N ASN A 297 23.11 -4.27 2.96
CA ASN A 297 23.11 -5.04 4.21
C ASN A 297 21.68 -5.32 4.71
N ASP A 298 20.66 -5.13 3.87
CA ASP A 298 19.25 -5.37 4.22
C ASP A 298 18.69 -4.57 5.41
N TYR A 299 19.26 -3.40 5.75
CA TYR A 299 18.63 -2.48 6.72
C TYR A 299 18.98 -1.01 6.47
N MET A 300 18.03 -0.13 6.79
CA MET A 300 18.20 1.33 6.88
C MET A 300 18.35 1.70 8.36
N ILE A 301 19.14 2.73 8.67
CA ILE A 301 19.41 3.13 10.05
C ILE A 301 18.61 4.40 10.37
N PHE A 302 17.70 4.32 11.33
CA PHE A 302 16.86 5.45 11.75
C PHE A 302 17.69 6.64 12.22
N GLU A 303 18.79 6.40 12.95
CA GLU A 303 19.69 7.47 13.42
C GLU A 303 20.36 8.24 12.26
N GLU A 304 20.60 7.61 11.12
CA GLU A 304 21.27 8.23 9.97
C GLU A 304 20.36 9.22 9.22
N ASP A 305 19.13 8.80 8.97
CA ASP A 305 18.15 9.56 8.20
C ASP A 305 16.72 9.16 8.61
N PRO A 306 16.21 9.72 9.72
CA PRO A 306 14.93 9.28 10.30
C PRO A 306 13.73 9.55 9.38
N LEU A 307 13.84 10.56 8.49
CA LEU A 307 12.77 10.92 7.56
C LEU A 307 12.69 9.91 6.42
N SER A 308 13.82 9.59 5.78
CA SER A 308 13.87 8.56 4.74
C SER A 308 13.47 7.19 5.27
N TYR A 309 13.87 6.87 6.51
CA TYR A 309 13.48 5.64 7.19
C TYR A 309 11.97 5.54 7.34
N LEU A 310 11.30 6.59 7.83
CA LEU A 310 9.86 6.54 8.06
C LEU A 310 9.08 6.44 6.74
N VAL A 311 9.51 7.14 5.68
CA VAL A 311 8.88 7.04 4.35
C VAL A 311 8.95 5.61 3.83
N ARG A 312 10.14 4.98 3.90
CA ARG A 312 10.34 3.60 3.49
C ARG A 312 9.53 2.62 4.33
N LEU A 313 9.54 2.79 5.65
CA LEU A 313 8.80 1.93 6.57
C LEU A 313 7.29 1.95 6.25
N CYS A 314 6.72 3.13 6.04
CA CYS A 314 5.30 3.25 5.71
C CYS A 314 4.98 2.62 4.33
N ASP A 315 5.79 2.86 3.30
CA ASP A 315 5.63 2.22 1.97
C ASP A 315 5.67 0.69 2.06
N ASP A 316 6.60 0.15 2.84
CA ASP A 316 6.74 -1.30 3.01
C ASP A 316 5.65 -1.92 3.91
N LEU A 317 5.08 -1.17 4.86
CA LEU A 317 3.96 -1.61 5.71
C LEU A 317 2.59 -1.46 5.02
N GLN A 318 2.50 -0.66 3.96
CA GLN A 318 1.24 -0.40 3.25
C GLN A 318 0.78 -1.64 2.47
N GLU A 319 0.08 -2.53 3.18
CA GLU A 319 -0.46 -3.78 2.62
C GLU A 319 -1.99 -3.82 2.60
N TRP A 320 -2.70 -3.04 3.43
CA TRP A 320 -4.16 -2.98 3.39
C TRP A 320 -4.63 -2.47 2.03
N GLU A 321 -5.66 -3.11 1.49
CA GLU A 321 -6.21 -2.77 0.18
C GLU A 321 -5.17 -2.74 -0.96
N ARG A 322 -4.07 -3.47 -0.79
CA ARG A 322 -3.16 -3.83 -1.88
C ARG A 322 -3.77 -5.01 -2.64
N PHE A 323 -3.95 -4.84 -3.94
CA PHE A 323 -4.68 -5.82 -4.75
C PHE A 323 -3.78 -6.59 -5.73
N LEU A 324 -4.22 -7.79 -6.07
CA LEU A 324 -3.81 -8.51 -7.27
C LEU A 324 -4.85 -8.32 -8.36
N LEU A 325 -4.38 -8.02 -9.57
CA LEU A 325 -5.21 -8.08 -10.77
C LEU A 325 -5.09 -9.46 -11.41
N LEU A 326 -6.20 -10.20 -11.48
CA LEU A 326 -6.27 -11.48 -12.19
C LEU A 326 -7.28 -11.40 -13.31
N ILE A 327 -6.83 -11.55 -14.56
CA ILE A 327 -7.71 -11.71 -15.71
C ILE A 327 -7.80 -13.19 -16.03
N ASN A 328 -8.98 -13.78 -15.85
CA ASN A 328 -9.22 -15.18 -16.15
C ASN A 328 -10.63 -15.40 -16.70
N GLU A 329 -10.88 -16.62 -17.18
CA GLU A 329 -12.21 -17.07 -17.66
C GLU A 329 -13.01 -17.74 -16.53
N LYS A 330 -12.43 -17.83 -15.31
CA LYS A 330 -13.10 -18.41 -14.16
C LYS A 330 -14.20 -17.46 -13.69
N HIS A 331 -15.41 -17.99 -13.62
CA HIS A 331 -16.56 -17.28 -13.06
C HIS A 331 -16.54 -17.33 -11.53
N ASN A 332 -17.34 -16.46 -10.89
CA ASN A 332 -17.56 -16.54 -9.45
C ASN A 332 -18.02 -17.94 -9.05
N TYR A 333 -17.44 -18.50 -7.99
CA TYR A 333 -17.93 -19.75 -7.42
C TYR A 333 -19.31 -19.52 -6.81
N LEU A 334 -20.32 -20.24 -7.33
CA LEU A 334 -21.68 -20.18 -6.81
C LEU A 334 -21.86 -21.28 -5.77
N LYS A 335 -22.43 -20.92 -4.62
CA LYS A 335 -22.75 -21.87 -3.55
C LYS A 335 -24.18 -22.39 -3.71
N CYS A 336 -24.35 -23.71 -3.72
CA CYS A 336 -25.66 -24.34 -3.73
C CYS A 336 -26.38 -24.11 -2.40
N THR A 337 -27.62 -23.61 -2.47
CA THR A 337 -28.47 -23.35 -1.29
C THR A 337 -28.92 -24.63 -0.60
N GLU A 338 -29.03 -25.75 -1.33
CA GLU A 338 -29.52 -27.02 -0.80
C GLU A 338 -28.44 -27.82 -0.05
N CYS A 339 -27.20 -27.86 -0.56
CA CYS A 339 -26.15 -28.70 0.02
C CYS A 339 -24.83 -27.96 0.33
N GLY A 340 -24.77 -26.65 0.07
CA GLY A 340 -23.61 -25.83 0.37
C GLY A 340 -22.40 -26.04 -0.53
N SER A 341 -22.45 -26.93 -1.52
CA SER A 341 -21.31 -27.18 -2.43
C SER A 341 -21.14 -26.08 -3.46
N ILE A 342 -19.94 -25.93 -4.01
CA ILE A 342 -19.76 -25.11 -5.20
C ILE A 342 -20.49 -25.73 -6.40
N ILE A 343 -21.02 -24.88 -7.27
CA ILE A 343 -21.75 -25.27 -8.48
C ILE A 343 -20.80 -25.15 -9.67
N HIS A 344 -20.68 -26.21 -10.45
CA HIS A 344 -19.83 -26.24 -11.64
C HIS A 344 -20.64 -25.97 -12.91
N SER A 345 -20.04 -25.28 -13.87
CA SER A 345 -20.63 -25.03 -15.18
C SER A 345 -20.23 -26.09 -16.19
N GLU A 346 -21.20 -26.70 -16.86
CA GLU A 346 -21.03 -27.52 -18.06
C GLU A 346 -21.79 -26.85 -19.22
N GLY A 347 -21.11 -26.01 -19.99
CA GLY A 347 -21.74 -25.19 -21.03
C GLY A 347 -22.76 -24.22 -20.45
N ARG A 348 -24.05 -24.38 -20.81
CA ARG A 348 -25.15 -23.54 -20.28
C ARG A 348 -25.75 -24.04 -18.98
N ILE A 349 -25.37 -25.24 -18.52
CA ILE A 349 -25.99 -25.88 -17.36
C ILE A 349 -25.02 -25.80 -16.18
N TYR A 350 -25.47 -25.17 -15.11
CA TYR A 350 -24.81 -25.21 -13.82
C TYR A 350 -25.34 -26.40 -13.03
N LYS A 351 -24.48 -27.34 -12.66
CA LYS A 351 -24.86 -28.56 -11.94
C LYS A 351 -24.22 -28.60 -10.57
N CYS A 352 -25.02 -28.93 -9.58
CA CYS A 352 -24.56 -29.29 -8.26
C CYS A 352 -24.52 -30.81 -8.09
N SER A 353 -23.59 -31.32 -7.30
CA SER A 353 -23.49 -32.74 -6.99
C SER A 353 -24.72 -33.32 -6.27
N CYS A 354 -25.53 -32.49 -5.60
CA CYS A 354 -26.80 -32.93 -4.98
C CYS A 354 -27.97 -33.03 -5.97
N GLY A 355 -27.72 -32.79 -7.26
CA GLY A 355 -28.74 -32.86 -8.31
C GLY A 355 -29.42 -31.53 -8.66
N ALA A 356 -29.18 -30.45 -7.90
CA ALA A 356 -29.65 -29.12 -8.25
C ALA A 356 -29.06 -28.67 -9.60
N LYS A 357 -29.90 -28.08 -10.46
CA LYS A 357 -29.53 -27.62 -11.80
C LYS A 357 -30.04 -26.20 -12.02
N TYR A 358 -29.20 -25.38 -12.63
CA TYR A 358 -29.52 -24.02 -13.01
C TYR A 358 -29.11 -23.79 -14.46
N GLU A 359 -29.80 -22.88 -15.15
CA GLU A 359 -29.51 -22.55 -16.54
C GLU A 359 -28.89 -21.15 -16.64
N LYS A 360 -27.80 -21.03 -17.40
CA LYS A 360 -27.22 -19.74 -17.77
C LYS A 360 -28.18 -19.03 -18.72
N ILE A 361 -28.80 -17.94 -18.26
CA ILE A 361 -29.70 -17.11 -19.07
C ILE A 361 -28.95 -16.05 -19.89
N THR A 362 -27.65 -15.87 -19.65
CA THR A 362 -26.81 -14.90 -20.36
C THR A 362 -25.97 -15.57 -21.44
N ASP A 363 -25.90 -14.92 -22.60
CA ASP A 363 -25.16 -15.43 -23.76
C ASP A 363 -23.77 -14.80 -23.92
N ILE A 364 -23.46 -13.79 -23.12
CA ILE A 364 -22.18 -13.07 -23.21
C ILE A 364 -21.06 -13.95 -22.66
N GLU A 365 -20.05 -14.19 -23.49
CA GLU A 365 -18.75 -14.72 -23.09
C GLU A 365 -17.90 -13.56 -22.55
N ASN A 366 -17.57 -13.60 -21.26
CA ASN A 366 -16.83 -12.54 -20.59
C ASN A 366 -15.51 -13.09 -20.05
N LYS A 367 -14.42 -12.35 -20.24
CA LYS A 367 -13.23 -12.47 -19.40
C LYS A 367 -13.42 -11.59 -18.18
N LYS A 368 -13.19 -12.13 -16.99
CA LYS A 368 -13.36 -11.38 -15.75
C LYS A 368 -12.03 -10.79 -15.32
N VAL A 369 -12.06 -9.50 -14.98
CA VAL A 369 -10.99 -8.83 -14.25
C VAL A 369 -11.33 -8.93 -12.77
N ASN A 370 -10.50 -9.62 -11.99
CA ASN A 370 -10.65 -9.75 -10.55
C ASN A 370 -9.69 -8.78 -9.85
N TYR A 371 -10.24 -7.95 -8.97
CA TYR A 371 -9.53 -7.05 -8.09
C TYR A 371 -9.49 -7.66 -6.69
N ILE A 372 -8.34 -8.20 -6.28
CA ILE A 372 -8.25 -9.07 -5.09
C ILE A 372 -7.37 -8.42 -4.02
N SER A 373 -7.99 -7.86 -2.99
CA SER A 373 -7.31 -7.41 -1.76
C SER A 373 -7.35 -8.50 -0.68
N LEU A 374 -6.18 -8.92 -0.18
CA LEU A 374 -6.07 -9.95 0.86
C LEU A 374 -6.00 -9.36 2.29
N CYS A 375 -5.41 -8.18 2.47
CA CYS A 375 -5.28 -7.53 3.76
C CYS A 375 -6.44 -6.55 3.98
N ASN A 376 -7.23 -6.76 5.03
CA ASN A 376 -8.39 -5.94 5.35
C ASN A 376 -7.98 -4.59 5.95
N HIS A 377 -7.07 -4.60 6.91
CA HIS A 377 -6.61 -3.41 7.61
C HIS A 377 -5.30 -3.67 8.36
N LEU A 378 -4.69 -2.60 8.88
CA LEU A 378 -3.66 -2.67 9.91
C LEU A 378 -4.28 -2.30 11.26
N GLN A 379 -3.93 -3.04 12.30
CA GLN A 379 -4.27 -2.72 13.67
C GLN A 379 -3.01 -2.24 14.41
N LEU A 380 -3.10 -1.07 15.03
CA LEU A 380 -2.05 -0.49 15.86
C LEU A 380 -2.46 -0.61 17.33
N ASP A 381 -1.68 -1.33 18.12
CA ASP A 381 -1.89 -1.51 19.57
C ASP A 381 -0.67 -1.06 20.35
N PHE A 382 -0.82 -0.04 21.21
CA PHE A 382 0.30 0.47 22.01
C PHE A 382 0.20 -0.02 23.45
N ASN A 383 1.19 -0.80 23.86
CA ASN A 383 1.37 -1.21 25.24
C ASN A 383 2.16 -0.14 26.00
N GLU A 384 1.48 0.59 26.90
CA GLU A 384 2.09 1.63 27.73
C GLU A 384 3.12 1.08 28.74
N GLU A 385 2.97 -0.16 29.20
CA GLU A 385 3.88 -0.77 30.19
C GLU A 385 5.21 -1.20 29.57
N GLU A 386 5.16 -1.78 28.36
CA GLU A 386 6.33 -2.25 27.63
C GLU A 386 6.96 -1.19 26.71
N GLU A 387 6.29 -0.03 26.59
CA GLU A 387 6.60 1.04 25.63
C GLU A 387 6.75 0.50 24.18
N GLU A 388 5.89 -0.45 23.82
CA GLU A 388 5.94 -1.20 22.56
C GLU A 388 4.67 -0.99 21.74
N LEU A 389 4.84 -0.70 20.45
CA LEU A 389 3.78 -0.64 19.45
C LEU A 389 3.69 -1.98 18.71
N GLU A 390 2.60 -2.71 18.88
CA GLU A 390 2.27 -3.86 18.03
C GLU A 390 1.52 -3.38 16.77
N ILE A 391 2.06 -3.71 15.60
CA ILE A 391 1.42 -3.51 14.29
C ILE A 391 1.00 -4.89 13.80
N TYR A 392 -0.31 -5.13 13.73
CA TYR A 392 -0.88 -6.36 13.21
C TYR A 392 -1.49 -6.14 11.83
N LEU A 393 -1.00 -6.87 10.82
CA LEU A 393 -1.57 -6.89 9.49
C LEU A 393 -2.61 -8.01 9.44
N GLU A 394 -3.89 -7.64 9.35
CA GLU A 394 -4.98 -8.61 9.26
C GLU A 394 -5.22 -9.02 7.81
N PHE A 395 -4.70 -10.18 7.43
CA PHE A 395 -5.04 -10.86 6.19
C PHE A 395 -6.28 -11.73 6.38
N ASP A 396 -7.27 -11.57 5.51
CA ASP A 396 -8.52 -12.30 5.59
C ASP A 396 -8.30 -13.79 5.32
N TYR A 397 -8.64 -14.66 6.29
CA TYR A 397 -8.45 -16.11 6.16
C TYR A 397 -9.20 -16.69 4.96
N TYR A 398 -10.43 -16.23 4.69
CA TYR A 398 -11.24 -16.75 3.60
C TYR A 398 -10.68 -16.31 2.24
N LYS A 399 -10.31 -15.04 2.07
CA LYS A 399 -9.71 -14.54 0.82
C LYS A 399 -8.36 -15.23 0.55
N GLN A 400 -7.57 -15.50 1.60
CA GLN A 400 -6.33 -16.28 1.48
C GLN A 400 -6.58 -17.72 1.06
N ILE A 401 -7.69 -18.36 1.45
CA ILE A 401 -8.06 -19.69 0.96
C ILE A 401 -8.56 -19.62 -0.50
N GLU A 402 -9.42 -18.65 -0.81
CA GLU A 402 -10.03 -18.50 -2.13
C GLU A 402 -8.99 -18.26 -3.22
N ILE A 403 -7.99 -17.42 -2.95
CA ILE A 403 -6.91 -17.12 -3.92
C ILE A 403 -6.06 -18.34 -4.25
N LEU A 404 -6.03 -19.39 -3.42
CA LEU A 404 -5.24 -20.61 -3.69
C LEU A 404 -5.75 -21.37 -4.91
N LEU A 405 -7.00 -21.14 -5.33
CA LEU A 405 -7.52 -21.70 -6.58
C LEU A 405 -6.92 -21.03 -7.82
N ASP A 406 -6.29 -19.87 -7.68
CA ASP A 406 -5.76 -19.07 -8.79
C ASP A 406 -4.26 -18.79 -8.71
N ASP A 407 -3.75 -18.48 -7.51
CA ASP A 407 -2.33 -18.21 -7.24
C ASP A 407 -1.93 -18.76 -5.87
N TYR A 408 -1.46 -20.01 -5.85
CA TYR A 408 -0.89 -20.65 -4.67
C TYR A 408 0.26 -19.86 -4.01
N SER A 409 0.96 -19.03 -4.79
CA SER A 409 2.13 -18.27 -4.35
C SER A 409 1.79 -16.85 -3.87
N ALA A 410 0.50 -16.47 -3.87
CA ALA A 410 0.05 -15.09 -3.66
C ALA A 410 0.65 -14.45 -2.40
N VAL A 411 0.71 -15.20 -1.30
CA VAL A 411 1.16 -14.73 0.02
C VAL A 411 2.65 -14.88 0.27
N ILE A 412 3.37 -15.72 -0.50
CA ILE A 412 4.79 -16.04 -0.26
C ILE A 412 5.66 -14.79 -0.39
N LYS A 413 5.43 -14.02 -1.47
CA LYS A 413 6.17 -12.78 -1.70
C LYS A 413 5.93 -11.79 -0.55
N ARG A 414 4.68 -11.68 -0.06
CA ARG A 414 4.32 -10.75 1.02
C ARG A 414 4.97 -11.11 2.33
N LYS A 415 5.03 -12.40 2.64
CA LYS A 415 5.79 -12.86 3.80
C LYS A 415 7.25 -12.42 3.72
N LYS A 416 7.91 -12.60 2.58
CA LYS A 416 9.31 -12.19 2.39
C LYS A 416 9.48 -10.66 2.53
N ASP A 417 8.56 -9.89 1.96
CA ASP A 417 8.56 -8.43 2.06
C ASP A 417 8.45 -8.00 3.55
N LEU A 418 7.50 -8.59 4.31
CA LEU A 418 7.31 -8.31 5.74
C LEU A 418 8.45 -8.81 6.64
N ASP A 419 9.06 -9.94 6.33
CA ASP A 419 10.26 -10.41 7.05
C ASP A 419 11.43 -9.46 6.86
N THR A 420 11.52 -8.81 5.70
CA THR A 420 12.50 -7.74 5.47
C THR A 420 12.20 -6.53 6.37
N VAL A 421 10.93 -6.14 6.50
CA VAL A 421 10.52 -5.06 7.43
C VAL A 421 10.83 -5.42 8.88
N LYS A 422 10.60 -6.68 9.30
CA LYS A 422 10.95 -7.13 10.66
C LYS A 422 12.43 -6.91 10.95
N ASN A 423 13.29 -7.24 10.01
CA ASN A 423 14.73 -7.00 10.14
C ASN A 423 15.06 -5.50 10.24
N TYR A 424 14.34 -4.63 9.51
CA TYR A 424 14.53 -3.17 9.63
C TYR A 424 14.22 -2.66 11.04
N LEU A 425 13.19 -3.23 11.69
CA LEU A 425 12.77 -2.82 13.03
C LEU A 425 13.75 -3.24 14.13
N GLU A 426 14.65 -4.18 13.85
CA GLU A 426 15.65 -4.63 14.81
C GLU A 426 16.72 -3.56 15.05
N PHE A 427 17.14 -3.43 16.32
CA PHE A 427 18.30 -2.60 16.74
C PHE A 427 18.27 -1.11 16.34
N GLN A 428 17.07 -0.52 16.22
CA GLN A 428 16.94 0.93 15.95
C GLN A 428 17.09 1.77 17.22
N LYS A 429 17.87 2.85 17.12
CA LYS A 429 18.03 3.85 18.20
C LYS A 429 17.00 4.95 18.04
N PHE A 430 16.58 5.58 19.14
CA PHE A 430 15.58 6.67 19.24
C PHE A 430 14.14 6.26 18.90
N MET A 431 13.94 5.30 18.01
CA MET A 431 12.62 4.85 17.59
C MET A 431 11.87 4.13 18.73
N PRO A 432 10.53 4.30 18.84
CA PRO A 432 9.70 3.44 19.68
C PRO A 432 9.91 1.96 19.31
N LYS A 433 9.79 1.05 20.28
CA LYS A 433 9.83 -0.39 19.98
C LYS A 433 8.61 -0.76 19.15
N ILE A 434 8.84 -1.50 18.07
CA ILE A 434 7.76 -1.97 17.21
C ILE A 434 7.83 -3.49 17.11
N LYS A 435 6.68 -4.13 17.27
CA LYS A 435 6.49 -5.55 17.02
C LYS A 435 5.54 -5.74 15.84
N LEU A 436 6.00 -6.41 14.80
CA LEU A 436 5.20 -6.69 13.61
C LEU A 436 4.61 -8.10 13.66
N ARG A 437 3.29 -8.21 13.43
CA ARG A 437 2.57 -9.49 13.34
C ARG A 437 1.69 -9.55 12.10
N GLU A 438 1.47 -10.78 11.64
CA GLU A 438 0.67 -11.09 10.45
C GLU A 438 0.18 -12.54 10.53
N ASN A 439 -0.93 -12.83 9.84
CA ASN A 439 -1.57 -14.14 9.76
C ASN A 439 -1.55 -14.72 8.33
N LEU A 440 -0.37 -14.77 7.71
CA LEU A 440 -0.18 -15.30 6.36
C LEU A 440 -0.01 -16.82 6.34
N SER A 441 -0.71 -17.48 5.41
CA SER A 441 -0.53 -18.90 5.11
C SER A 441 -1.05 -19.22 3.71
N ASN A 442 -0.42 -20.20 3.04
CA ASN A 442 -1.00 -20.86 1.85
C ASN A 442 -1.33 -22.34 2.11
N ASN A 443 -1.27 -22.77 3.38
CA ASN A 443 -1.83 -24.03 3.83
C ASN A 443 -3.29 -23.80 4.27
N PRO A 444 -4.29 -24.35 3.56
CA PRO A 444 -5.70 -24.10 3.84
C PRO A 444 -6.14 -24.67 5.20
N ILE A 445 -5.51 -25.74 5.68
CA ILE A 445 -5.82 -26.33 6.99
C ILE A 445 -5.33 -25.41 8.11
N ASP A 446 -4.11 -24.88 8.00
CA ASP A 446 -3.60 -23.91 8.98
C ASP A 446 -4.47 -22.64 9.01
N LEU A 447 -4.91 -22.12 7.86
CA LEU A 447 -5.83 -20.96 7.80
C LEU A 447 -7.15 -21.22 8.52
N ILE A 448 -7.75 -22.40 8.33
CA ILE A 448 -9.00 -22.78 8.99
C ILE A 448 -8.79 -22.89 10.50
N TYR A 449 -7.70 -23.54 10.95
CA TYR A 449 -7.44 -23.67 12.38
C TYR A 449 -7.10 -22.35 13.05
N ASP A 450 -6.30 -21.49 12.41
CA ASP A 450 -5.98 -20.16 12.93
C ASP A 450 -7.27 -19.33 13.11
N PHE A 451 -8.19 -19.39 12.14
CA PHE A 451 -9.51 -18.76 12.26
C PHE A 451 -10.31 -19.34 13.44
N LEU A 452 -10.42 -20.66 13.55
CA LEU A 452 -11.17 -21.30 14.63
C LEU A 452 -10.61 -20.98 16.02
N GLU A 453 -9.28 -20.92 16.14
CA GLU A 453 -8.60 -20.52 17.38
C GLU A 453 -8.89 -19.06 17.73
N GLN A 454 -8.80 -18.16 16.75
CA GLN A 454 -9.10 -16.74 16.93
C GLN A 454 -10.55 -16.51 17.41
N GLU A 455 -11.50 -17.23 16.84
CA GLU A 455 -12.93 -17.16 17.20
C GLU A 455 -13.29 -17.97 18.46
N GLY A 456 -12.35 -18.72 19.03
CA GLY A 456 -12.61 -19.60 20.18
C GLY A 456 -13.57 -20.76 19.88
N ILE A 457 -13.62 -21.22 18.62
CA ILE A 457 -14.52 -22.27 18.14
C ILE A 457 -13.79 -23.62 18.08
N SER A 458 -14.36 -24.64 18.71
CA SER A 458 -13.88 -26.02 18.64
C SER A 458 -14.55 -26.81 17.51
N LEU A 459 -13.88 -27.84 16.99
CA LEU A 459 -14.47 -28.76 16.02
C LEU A 459 -15.69 -29.48 16.59
N GLU A 460 -15.70 -29.78 17.88
CA GLU A 460 -16.82 -30.41 18.58
C GLU A 460 -18.06 -29.51 18.63
N GLN A 461 -17.88 -28.18 18.68
CA GLN A 461 -18.98 -27.23 18.53
C GLN A 461 -19.53 -27.28 17.10
N LEU A 462 -18.67 -27.20 16.08
CA LEU A 462 -19.09 -27.28 14.67
C LEU A 462 -19.84 -28.57 14.34
N LYS A 463 -19.41 -29.72 14.90
CA LYS A 463 -20.09 -31.02 14.72
C LYS A 463 -21.51 -31.05 15.31
N LYS A 464 -21.81 -30.21 16.30
CA LYS A 464 -23.13 -30.14 16.95
C LYS A 464 -24.09 -29.17 16.27
N GLU A 465 -23.58 -28.34 15.36
CA GLU A 465 -24.39 -27.34 14.69
C GLU A 465 -25.26 -27.95 13.60
N GLU A 466 -26.54 -27.59 13.62
CA GLU A 466 -27.45 -27.99 12.57
C GLU A 466 -27.31 -27.03 11.38
N THR A 467 -27.07 -27.61 10.20
CA THR A 467 -27.18 -26.89 8.94
C THR A 467 -28.58 -27.08 8.36
N SER A 468 -29.08 -26.06 7.66
CA SER A 468 -30.34 -26.14 6.90
C SER A 468 -30.25 -26.98 5.62
N TRP A 469 -29.11 -27.64 5.41
CA TRP A 469 -28.82 -28.39 4.19
C TRP A 469 -29.53 -29.74 4.14
N ASN A 470 -29.70 -30.24 2.91
CA ASN A 470 -30.18 -31.59 2.64
C ASN A 470 -29.18 -32.65 3.13
N ASN A 471 -29.55 -33.93 3.00
CA ASN A 471 -28.72 -35.04 3.45
C ASN A 471 -27.33 -35.06 2.80
N ASP A 472 -27.21 -34.65 1.54
CA ASP A 472 -25.91 -34.57 0.85
C ASP A 472 -25.02 -33.48 1.44
N GLY A 473 -25.58 -32.31 1.74
CA GLY A 473 -24.84 -31.22 2.38
C GLY A 473 -24.40 -31.57 3.79
N LYS A 474 -25.27 -32.22 4.57
CA LYS A 474 -24.94 -32.73 5.92
C LYS A 474 -23.81 -33.77 5.85
N LYS A 475 -23.89 -34.70 4.90
CA LYS A 475 -22.83 -35.69 4.66
C LYS A 475 -21.50 -35.03 4.30
N LYS A 476 -21.51 -34.08 3.36
CA LYS A 476 -20.29 -33.34 2.97
C LYS A 476 -19.69 -32.53 4.12
N MET A 477 -20.52 -31.89 4.94
CA MET A 477 -20.03 -31.20 6.14
C MET A 477 -19.39 -32.19 7.11
N SER A 478 -19.98 -33.37 7.33
CA SER A 478 -19.36 -34.43 8.14
C SER A 478 -18.00 -34.86 7.56
N GLU A 479 -17.94 -35.15 6.26
CA GLU A 479 -16.69 -35.51 5.57
C GLU A 479 -15.63 -34.41 5.68
N PHE A 480 -16.04 -33.14 5.59
CA PHE A 480 -15.15 -32.00 5.77
C PHE A 480 -14.59 -31.94 7.20
N LEU A 481 -15.45 -32.04 8.21
CA LEU A 481 -15.04 -32.01 9.62
C LEU A 481 -14.17 -33.21 10.01
N GLU A 482 -14.45 -34.39 9.47
CA GLU A 482 -13.58 -35.58 9.60
C GLU A 482 -12.22 -35.36 8.93
N THR A 483 -12.20 -34.70 7.77
CA THR A 483 -10.96 -34.34 7.08
C THR A 483 -10.14 -33.34 7.89
N LEU A 484 -10.78 -32.33 8.48
CA LEU A 484 -10.10 -31.41 9.41
C LEU A 484 -9.50 -32.19 10.59
N GLU A 485 -10.30 -33.05 11.23
CA GLU A 485 -9.84 -33.85 12.38
C GLU A 485 -8.65 -34.75 12.04
N LYS A 486 -8.63 -35.38 10.85
CA LYS A 486 -7.47 -36.13 10.34
C LYS A 486 -6.22 -35.24 10.26
N TYR A 487 -6.37 -34.00 9.82
CA TYR A 487 -5.28 -33.05 9.63
C TYR A 487 -5.01 -32.15 10.85
N ARG A 488 -5.61 -32.47 12.01
CA ARG A 488 -5.33 -31.81 13.29
C ARG A 488 -3.86 -31.95 13.68
N GLU A 489 -3.28 -33.12 13.43
CA GLU A 489 -1.86 -33.37 13.67
C GLU A 489 -0.99 -32.66 12.63
N LYS A 490 -0.04 -31.85 13.11
CA LYS A 490 0.85 -31.05 12.25
C LYS A 490 1.60 -31.89 11.21
N GLY A 491 2.08 -33.07 11.61
CA GLY A 491 2.81 -33.96 10.71
C GLY A 491 1.97 -34.51 9.55
N GLU A 492 0.67 -34.75 9.76
CA GLU A 492 -0.21 -35.25 8.69
C GLU A 492 -0.60 -34.15 7.71
N ARG A 493 -0.87 -32.93 8.19
CA ARG A 493 -1.18 -31.81 7.29
C ARG A 493 0.03 -31.31 6.51
N GLU A 494 1.23 -31.30 7.11
CA GLU A 494 2.45 -30.88 6.41
C GLU A 494 2.88 -31.86 5.32
N LYS A 495 2.53 -33.15 5.45
CA LYS A 495 2.75 -34.14 4.39
C LYS A 495 1.86 -33.91 3.16
N GLU A 496 0.63 -33.46 3.37
CA GLU A 496 -0.36 -33.34 2.29
C GLU A 496 -0.33 -31.96 1.62
N PHE A 497 -0.15 -30.90 2.43
CA PHE A 497 -0.32 -29.50 2.00
C PHE A 497 0.94 -28.65 2.20
N GLY A 498 2.03 -29.24 2.72
CA GLY A 498 3.25 -28.52 3.04
C GLY A 498 3.16 -27.70 4.32
N LYS A 499 4.18 -26.89 4.58
CA LYS A 499 4.24 -26.01 5.77
C LYS A 499 3.19 -24.89 5.69
N LYS A 500 2.99 -24.17 6.79
CA LYS A 500 2.13 -22.96 6.85
C LYS A 500 2.40 -21.98 5.70
N LEU A 501 3.68 -21.79 5.38
CA LEU A 501 4.14 -21.08 4.20
C LEU A 501 5.00 -22.03 3.39
N GLU A 502 4.48 -22.45 2.24
CA GLU A 502 5.08 -23.47 1.39
C GLU A 502 5.40 -22.92 0.00
N GLY A 503 6.63 -23.12 -0.45
CA GLY A 503 7.13 -22.64 -1.74
C GLY A 503 7.09 -23.69 -2.85
N ASN A 504 6.92 -24.96 -2.50
CA ASN A 504 6.94 -26.06 -3.44
C ASN A 504 5.56 -26.30 -4.07
N VAL A 505 5.26 -25.48 -5.08
CA VAL A 505 3.98 -25.54 -5.82
C VAL A 505 3.77 -26.89 -6.50
N PHE A 506 4.84 -27.56 -6.95
CA PHE A 506 4.73 -28.81 -7.70
C PHE A 506 4.31 -30.00 -6.82
N ASP A 507 4.78 -30.03 -5.58
CA ASP A 507 4.48 -31.16 -4.68
C ASP A 507 3.15 -30.98 -3.93
N PHE A 508 2.74 -29.73 -3.65
CA PHE A 508 1.60 -29.45 -2.79
C PHE A 508 0.46 -28.65 -3.44
N GLY A 509 0.74 -27.90 -4.50
CA GLY A 509 -0.23 -26.97 -5.10
C GLY A 509 -1.50 -27.66 -5.59
N GLU A 510 -1.37 -28.81 -6.28
CA GLU A 510 -2.51 -29.58 -6.78
C GLU A 510 -3.39 -30.13 -5.64
N ASN A 511 -2.78 -30.56 -4.53
CA ASN A 511 -3.53 -31.06 -3.37
C ASN A 511 -4.32 -29.94 -2.70
N VAL A 512 -3.70 -28.75 -2.58
CA VAL A 512 -4.37 -27.56 -2.05
C VAL A 512 -5.52 -27.14 -2.95
N GLU A 513 -5.32 -27.04 -4.26
CA GLU A 513 -6.37 -26.66 -5.21
C GLU A 513 -7.56 -27.63 -5.12
N LYS A 514 -7.30 -28.95 -5.16
CA LYS A 514 -8.34 -29.98 -5.03
C LYS A 514 -9.08 -29.91 -3.70
N PHE A 515 -8.37 -29.68 -2.60
CA PHE A 515 -8.98 -29.55 -1.27
C PHE A 515 -9.92 -28.34 -1.22
N VAL A 516 -9.42 -27.18 -1.67
CA VAL A 516 -10.20 -25.94 -1.67
C VAL A 516 -11.39 -26.08 -2.61
N GLU A 517 -11.23 -26.57 -3.83
CA GLU A 517 -12.33 -26.76 -4.78
C GLU A 517 -13.41 -27.69 -4.20
N LYS A 518 -12.99 -28.78 -3.55
CA LYS A 518 -13.93 -29.75 -2.94
C LYS A 518 -14.73 -29.15 -1.78
N TYR A 519 -14.12 -28.28 -0.97
CA TYR A 519 -14.68 -27.86 0.32
C TYR A 519 -14.95 -26.35 0.47
N LEU A 520 -14.69 -25.52 -0.55
CA LEU A 520 -14.84 -24.05 -0.49
C LEU A 520 -16.21 -23.62 0.05
N GLY A 521 -17.27 -24.33 -0.34
CA GLY A 521 -18.62 -24.06 0.11
C GLY A 521 -18.87 -24.34 1.61
N GLN A 522 -18.23 -25.37 2.17
CA GLN A 522 -18.22 -25.65 3.62
C GLN A 522 -17.35 -24.63 4.36
N ILE A 523 -16.17 -24.31 3.81
CA ILE A 523 -15.25 -23.30 4.36
C ILE A 523 -15.97 -21.94 4.45
N HIS A 524 -16.67 -21.53 3.39
CA HIS A 524 -17.49 -20.31 3.39
C HIS A 524 -18.56 -20.30 4.49
N SER A 525 -19.21 -21.44 4.77
CA SER A 525 -20.21 -21.50 5.85
C SER A 525 -19.61 -21.29 7.23
N ILE A 526 -18.37 -21.76 7.44
CA ILE A 526 -17.72 -21.70 8.74
C ILE A 526 -17.06 -20.34 8.95
N ILE A 527 -16.34 -19.84 7.94
CA ILE A 527 -15.57 -18.60 8.06
C ILE A 527 -16.48 -17.39 7.82
N LYS A 528 -16.97 -17.22 6.59
CA LYS A 528 -17.61 -15.96 6.16
C LYS A 528 -19.00 -15.70 6.76
N GLN A 529 -19.85 -16.73 6.88
CA GLN A 529 -21.19 -16.55 7.44
C GLN A 529 -21.18 -16.16 8.92
N ARG A 530 -20.07 -16.39 9.63
CA ARG A 530 -19.91 -15.99 11.03
C ARG A 530 -19.40 -14.57 11.17
N SER A 531 -18.44 -14.18 10.34
CA SER A 531 -17.93 -12.79 10.29
C SER A 531 -19.04 -11.77 9.98
N GLU A 532 -20.03 -12.16 9.16
CA GLU A 532 -21.18 -11.30 8.83
C GLU A 532 -22.28 -11.28 9.92
N ALA A 533 -22.26 -12.22 10.87
CA ALA A 533 -23.24 -12.32 11.95
C ALA A 533 -22.89 -11.44 13.17
N GLU A 534 -21.63 -10.98 13.30
CA GLU A 534 -21.20 -10.05 14.35
C GLU A 534 -21.37 -8.57 13.96
N VAL A 535 -21.59 -8.29 12.66
CA VAL A 535 -21.78 -6.92 12.12
C VAL A 535 -23.28 -6.55 11.98
N ARG A 536 -24.19 -7.49 12.24
CA ARG A 536 -25.65 -7.27 12.29
C ARG A 536 -26.17 -7.36 13.71
#